data_AF-A0A4Y8LQP8-F1
#
_entry.id   AF-A0A4Y8LQP8-F1
#
_cell.length_a   1.000
_cell.length_b   1.000
_cell.length_c   1.000
_cell.angle_alpha   90.00
_cell.angle_beta   90.00
_cell.angle_gamma   90.00
#
_symmetry.space_group_name_H-M   'P 1'
#
loop_
_entity.id
_entity.type
_entity.pdbx_description
1 polymer ?
#
loop_
_entity_poly.entity_id
_entity_poly.type
_entity_poly.pdbx_seq_one_letter_code
_entity_poly.pdbx_strand_id
1 'polypeptide(L)'
;MHFDEGFRFLGFDFWKDYLILPNAKVQKYKNKVRTITRRQQGNNLDGMLKKLNEIVRGFGNYFGLGNVKKKFQRLDQWTRMRVRAFMRQKKSTVSNSLIPNKVLELAGMVFLTSLLTTSS
;
A
#
# COMPACT_ATOMS: atom_id res chain seq x y z
N MET A 1 -18.32 -32.51 11.42
CA MET A 1 -17.85 -31.14 11.75
C MET A 1 -17.73 -30.36 10.45
N HIS A 2 -18.64 -29.42 10.20
CA HIS A 2 -18.56 -28.53 9.04
C HIS A 2 -17.62 -27.37 9.38
N PHE A 3 -16.44 -27.34 8.77
CA PHE A 3 -15.51 -26.20 8.81
C PHE A 3 -15.97 -25.11 7.82
N ASP A 4 -17.23 -24.68 7.93
CA ASP A 4 -17.82 -23.61 7.10
C ASP A 4 -17.70 -22.22 7.76
N GLU A 5 -17.31 -22.16 9.03
CA GLU A 5 -17.00 -20.91 9.73
C GLU A 5 -15.49 -20.66 9.68
N GLY A 6 -15.07 -19.72 8.84
CA GLY A 6 -13.67 -19.28 8.83
C GLY A 6 -13.26 -18.70 10.19
N PHE A 7 -12.00 -18.91 10.59
CA PHE A 7 -11.48 -18.46 11.89
C PHE A 7 -10.36 -17.43 11.73
N ARG A 8 -10.14 -16.61 12.76
CA ARG A 8 -9.13 -15.55 12.73
C ARG A 8 -7.89 -15.94 13.53
N PHE A 9 -6.72 -15.90 12.89
CA PHE A 9 -5.44 -16.21 13.54
C PHE A 9 -4.33 -15.28 13.05
N LEU A 10 -3.50 -14.76 13.98
CA LEU A 10 -2.42 -13.80 13.72
C LEU A 10 -2.83 -12.57 12.87
N GLY A 11 -4.12 -12.19 12.91
CA GLY A 11 -4.63 -11.09 12.10
C GLY A 11 -4.84 -11.42 10.62
N PHE A 12 -5.08 -12.68 10.30
CA PHE A 12 -5.63 -13.16 9.03
C PHE A 12 -6.95 -13.87 9.28
N ASP A 13 -7.90 -13.71 8.36
CA ASP A 13 -9.13 -14.51 8.36
C ASP A 13 -8.89 -15.72 7.43
N PHE A 14 -8.95 -16.92 8.01
CA PHE A 14 -8.76 -18.20 7.33
C PHE A 14 -10.11 -18.71 6.88
N TRP A 15 -10.42 -18.52 5.60
CA TRP A 15 -11.47 -19.27 4.91
C TRP A 15 -10.82 -20.40 4.12
N LYS A 16 -11.54 -21.52 3.91
CA LYS A 16 -11.13 -22.84 3.40
C LYS A 16 -9.84 -22.93 2.55
N ASP A 17 -9.52 -21.95 1.70
CA ASP A 17 -8.25 -21.85 0.95
C ASP A 17 -7.70 -20.40 0.75
N TYR A 18 -8.20 -19.39 1.48
CA TYR A 18 -7.87 -17.98 1.25
C TYR A 18 -7.34 -17.28 2.49
N LEU A 19 -6.12 -16.76 2.40
CA LEU A 19 -5.58 -15.80 3.37
C LEU A 19 -6.17 -14.41 3.08
N ILE A 20 -7.17 -14.01 3.86
CA ILE A 20 -7.85 -12.72 3.65
C ILE A 20 -7.17 -11.64 4.49
N LEU A 21 -6.61 -10.63 3.81
CA LEU A 21 -6.15 -9.40 4.46
C LEU A 21 -7.32 -8.66 5.14
N PRO A 22 -7.33 -8.48 6.47
CA PRO A 22 -8.48 -7.89 7.16
C PRO A 22 -8.66 -6.40 6.87
N ASN A 23 -9.91 -5.97 6.74
CA ASN A 23 -10.27 -4.57 6.46
C ASN A 23 -9.71 -3.60 7.50
N ALA A 24 -9.71 -3.96 8.79
CA ALA A 24 -9.16 -3.11 9.85
C ALA A 24 -7.67 -2.80 9.66
N LYS A 25 -6.87 -3.79 9.22
CA LYS A 25 -5.43 -3.62 8.95
C LYS A 25 -5.20 -2.75 7.71
N VAL A 26 -6.03 -2.92 6.68
CA VAL A 26 -6.04 -2.04 5.50
C VAL A 26 -6.34 -0.59 5.88
N GLN A 27 -7.33 -0.35 6.73
CA GLN A 27 -7.65 1.01 7.17
C GLN A 27 -6.51 1.61 8.00
N LYS A 28 -5.89 0.82 8.90
CA LYS A 28 -4.72 1.28 9.66
C LYS A 28 -3.55 1.66 8.74
N TYR A 29 -3.29 0.87 7.69
CA TYR A 29 -2.31 1.19 6.65
C TYR A 29 -2.64 2.51 5.94
N LYS A 30 -3.88 2.65 5.43
CA LYS A 30 -4.34 3.86 4.75
C LYS A 30 -4.23 5.10 5.65
N ASN A 31 -4.56 4.97 6.94
CA ASN A 31 -4.43 6.06 7.89
C ASN A 31 -2.98 6.51 8.06
N LYS A 32 -2.04 5.57 8.24
CA LYS A 32 -0.60 5.89 8.32
C LYS A 32 -0.11 6.62 7.06
N VAL A 33 -0.41 6.07 5.89
CA VAL A 33 -0.05 6.69 4.60
C VAL A 33 -0.68 8.08 4.48
N ARG A 34 -1.95 8.24 4.88
CA ARG A 34 -2.65 9.53 4.82
C ARG A 34 -1.95 10.60 5.65
N THR A 35 -1.51 10.25 6.86
CA THR A 35 -0.80 11.16 7.77
C THR A 35 0.51 11.65 7.16
N ILE A 36 1.32 10.76 6.60
CA ILE A 36 2.62 11.13 6.04
C ILE A 36 2.55 11.76 4.64
N THR A 37 1.42 11.67 3.94
CA THR A 37 1.23 12.27 2.59
C THR A 37 0.28 13.48 2.65
N ARG A 38 0.24 14.19 3.78
CA ARG A 38 -0.48 15.47 3.88
C ARG A 38 0.19 16.49 2.99
N ARG A 39 -0.59 17.35 2.32
CA ARG A 39 -0.06 18.36 1.38
C ARG A 39 0.67 19.49 2.12
N GLN A 40 0.02 19.98 3.17
CA GLN A 40 0.55 21.03 4.05
C GLN A 40 1.43 20.42 5.14
N GLN A 41 2.65 20.01 4.79
CA GLN A 41 3.68 19.64 5.77
C GLN A 41 5.04 20.15 5.26
N GLY A 42 5.91 20.59 6.16
CA GLY A 42 7.25 21.10 5.82
C GLY A 42 8.26 20.04 5.39
N ASN A 43 7.82 18.80 5.14
CA ASN A 43 8.72 17.72 4.71
C ASN A 43 8.96 17.80 3.21
N ASN A 44 10.20 17.55 2.78
CA ASN A 44 10.53 17.37 1.36
C ASN A 44 10.04 16.00 0.85
N LEU A 45 10.05 15.82 -0.47
CA LEU A 45 9.58 14.60 -1.13
C LEU A 45 10.33 13.34 -0.66
N ASP A 46 11.65 13.43 -0.56
CA ASP A 46 12.52 12.32 -0.16
C ASP A 46 12.20 11.82 1.25
N GLY A 47 12.12 12.72 2.23
CA GLY A 47 11.78 12.37 3.61
C GLY A 47 10.37 11.77 3.74
N MET A 48 9.42 12.22 2.92
CA MET A 48 8.08 11.62 2.85
C MET A 48 8.13 10.21 2.25
N LEU A 49 8.86 10.02 1.14
CA LEU A 49 9.01 8.72 0.48
C LEU A 49 9.74 7.71 1.36
N LYS A 50 10.75 8.13 2.13
CA LYS A 50 11.44 7.26 3.09
C LYS A 50 10.45 6.66 4.11
N LYS A 51 9.67 7.52 4.77
CA LYS A 51 8.62 7.10 5.73
C LYS A 51 7.55 6.22 5.06
N LEU A 52 7.17 6.57 3.82
CA LEU A 52 6.21 5.78 3.05
C LEU A 52 6.74 4.36 2.79
N ASN A 53 7.98 4.25 2.35
CA ASN A 53 8.61 2.99 2.02
C ASN A 53 8.76 2.09 3.25
N GLU A 54 9.06 2.64 4.43
CA GLU A 54 9.08 1.88 5.69
C GLU A 54 7.70 1.27 6.00
N ILE A 55 6.63 2.05 5.85
CA ILE A 55 5.25 1.56 6.05
C ILE A 55 4.89 0.49 5.01
N VAL A 56 5.22 0.73 3.74
CA VAL A 56 4.95 -0.19 2.63
C VAL A 56 5.68 -1.52 2.84
N ARG A 57 6.98 -1.49 3.16
CA ARG A 57 7.78 -2.70 3.40
C ARG A 57 7.28 -3.47 4.62
N GLY A 58 7.03 -2.80 5.74
CA GLY A 58 6.50 -3.46 6.94
C GLY A 58 5.14 -4.12 6.69
N PHE A 59 4.25 -3.46 5.93
CA PHE A 59 2.95 -4.02 5.58
C PHE A 59 3.07 -5.17 4.57
N GLY A 60 3.90 -5.01 3.54
CA GLY A 60 4.16 -6.01 2.51
C GLY A 60 4.80 -7.27 3.08
N ASN A 61 5.80 -7.15 3.96
CA ASN A 61 6.46 -8.29 4.58
C ASN A 61 5.51 -9.09 5.49
N TYR A 62 4.63 -8.38 6.23
CA TYR A 62 3.69 -9.05 7.14
C TYR A 62 2.54 -9.72 6.38
N PHE A 63 1.95 -9.03 5.41
CA PHE A 63 0.72 -9.47 4.73
C PHE A 63 0.96 -10.06 3.33
N GLY A 64 2.22 -10.15 2.89
CA GLY A 64 2.59 -10.59 1.54
C GLY A 64 2.39 -12.09 1.28
N LEU A 65 2.07 -12.86 2.31
CA LEU A 65 1.76 -14.28 2.20
C LEU A 65 0.33 -14.46 1.62
N GLY A 66 0.14 -15.43 0.73
CA GLY A 66 -1.17 -15.82 0.20
C GLY A 66 -1.73 -14.93 -0.93
N ASN A 67 -3.03 -15.06 -1.20
CA ASN A 67 -3.70 -14.46 -2.36
C ASN A 67 -4.06 -12.97 -2.16
N VAL A 68 -3.05 -12.12 -1.94
CA VAL A 68 -3.21 -10.69 -1.63
C VAL A 68 -2.92 -9.74 -2.80
N LYS A 69 -2.46 -10.26 -3.94
CA LYS A 69 -2.01 -9.47 -5.12
C LYS A 69 -3.02 -8.42 -5.56
N LYS A 70 -4.30 -8.79 -5.73
CA LYS A 70 -5.37 -7.86 -6.13
C LYS A 70 -5.59 -6.75 -5.10
N LYS A 71 -5.48 -7.05 -3.80
CA LYS A 71 -5.61 -6.05 -2.72
C LYS A 71 -4.40 -5.11 -2.71
N PHE A 72 -3.19 -5.64 -2.87
CA PHE A 72 -1.97 -4.84 -2.94
C PHE A 72 -1.98 -3.89 -4.15
N GLN A 73 -2.40 -4.35 -5.32
CA GLN A 73 -2.58 -3.50 -6.51
C GLN A 73 -3.50 -2.30 -6.24
N ARG A 74 -4.64 -2.53 -5.57
CA ARG A 74 -5.59 -1.44 -5.20
C ARG A 74 -4.97 -0.48 -4.18
N LEU A 75 -4.20 -0.98 -3.23
CA LEU A 75 -3.49 -0.15 -2.26
C LEU A 75 -2.39 0.69 -2.93
N ASP A 76 -1.65 0.13 -3.88
CA ASP A 76 -0.64 0.86 -4.64
C ASP A 76 -1.25 1.94 -5.52
N GLN A 77 -2.37 1.66 -6.20
CA GLN A 77 -3.10 2.68 -6.96
C GLN A 77 -3.50 3.87 -6.08
N TRP A 78 -4.07 3.59 -4.91
CA TRP A 78 -4.48 4.62 -3.95
C TRP A 78 -3.26 5.38 -3.39
N THR A 79 -2.17 4.69 -3.07
CA THR A 79 -0.95 5.28 -2.53
C THR A 79 -0.27 6.18 -3.57
N ARG A 80 -0.15 5.74 -4.82
CA ARG A 80 0.40 6.54 -5.94
C ARG A 80 -0.38 7.84 -6.15
N MET A 81 -1.71 7.80 -6.07
CA MET A 81 -2.54 9.02 -6.16
C MET A 81 -2.19 10.03 -5.06
N ARG A 82 -1.91 9.56 -3.84
CA ARG A 82 -1.53 10.43 -2.73
C ARG A 82 -0.15 11.04 -2.90
N VAL A 83 0.82 10.26 -3.36
CA VAL A 83 2.17 10.75 -3.68
C VAL A 83 2.12 11.80 -4.79
N ARG A 84 1.37 11.54 -5.87
CA ARG A 84 1.13 12.54 -6.93
C ARG A 84 0.50 13.82 -6.38
N ALA A 85 -0.49 13.69 -5.51
CA ALA A 85 -1.15 14.83 -4.89
C ALA A 85 -0.26 15.61 -3.92
N PHE A 86 0.71 14.94 -3.30
CA PHE A 86 1.76 15.57 -2.50
C PHE A 86 2.71 16.36 -3.40
N MET A 87 3.27 15.74 -4.44
CA MET A 87 4.18 16.39 -5.40
C MET A 87 3.55 17.61 -6.08
N ARG A 88 2.28 17.52 -6.45
CA ARG A 88 1.56 18.59 -7.17
C ARG A 88 0.83 19.55 -6.25
N GLN A 89 0.80 19.28 -4.94
CA GLN A 89 0.00 19.99 -3.95
C GLN A 89 -1.50 20.09 -4.28
N LYS A 90 -2.01 19.25 -5.19
CA LYS A 90 -3.43 19.16 -5.56
C LYS A 90 -3.79 17.76 -6.04
N LYS A 91 -5.04 17.35 -5.83
CA LYS A 91 -5.56 16.11 -6.42
C LYS A 91 -5.95 16.40 -7.88
N SER A 92 -5.38 15.69 -8.83
CA SER A 92 -5.71 15.84 -10.25
C SER A 92 -5.48 14.53 -11.00
N THR A 93 -6.42 14.17 -11.87
CA THR A 93 -6.32 13.01 -12.76
C THR A 93 -5.23 13.17 -13.81
N VAL A 94 -4.99 14.42 -14.26
CA VAL A 94 -3.89 14.79 -15.17
C VAL A 94 -2.53 14.43 -14.57
N SER A 95 -2.41 14.31 -13.24
CA SER A 95 -1.16 13.88 -12.61
C SER A 95 -0.77 12.44 -12.97
N ASN A 96 -1.71 11.61 -13.44
CA ASN A 96 -1.39 10.25 -13.88
C ASN A 96 -0.57 10.22 -15.17
N SER A 97 -0.80 11.16 -16.09
CA SER A 97 0.01 11.31 -17.31
C SER A 97 1.28 12.12 -17.06
N LEU A 98 1.21 13.19 -16.25
CA LEU A 98 2.36 14.04 -15.94
C LEU A 98 3.41 13.35 -15.05
N ILE A 99 2.96 12.49 -14.14
CA ILE A 99 3.84 11.74 -13.23
C ILE A 99 3.52 10.25 -13.43
N PRO A 100 4.05 9.63 -14.51
CA PRO A 100 3.92 8.20 -14.75
C PRO A 100 4.45 7.38 -13.58
N ASN A 101 4.06 6.10 -13.51
CA ASN A 101 4.56 5.22 -12.44
C ASN A 101 6.09 5.13 -12.45
N LYS A 102 6.71 5.19 -13.63
CA LYS A 102 8.16 5.17 -13.77
C LYS A 102 8.85 6.32 -13.05
N VAL A 103 8.24 7.51 -13.06
CA VAL A 103 8.77 8.68 -12.34
C VAL A 103 8.69 8.46 -10.82
N LEU A 104 7.62 7.82 -10.33
CA LEU A 104 7.51 7.46 -8.91
C LEU A 104 8.55 6.42 -8.50
N GLU A 105 8.80 5.42 -9.34
CA GLU A 105 9.86 4.42 -9.12
C GLU A 105 11.25 5.08 -9.09
N LEU A 106 11.54 5.96 -10.05
CA LEU A 106 12.81 6.69 -10.12
C LEU A 106 13.01 7.64 -8.94
N ALA A 107 11.92 8.20 -8.40
CA ALA A 107 11.95 8.97 -7.16
C ALA A 107 12.17 8.08 -5.91
N GLY A 108 12.23 6.76 -6.05
CA GLY A 108 12.49 5.81 -4.97
C GLY A 108 11.25 5.25 -4.29
N MET A 109 10.05 5.41 -4.85
CA MET A 109 8.83 4.83 -4.28
C MET A 109 8.81 3.30 -4.44
N VAL A 110 8.57 2.59 -3.34
CA VAL A 110 8.35 1.14 -3.34
C VAL A 110 6.87 0.82 -3.49
N PHE A 111 6.54 -0.17 -4.30
CA PHE A 111 5.16 -0.67 -4.45
C PHE A 111 4.96 -1.96 -3.64
N LEU A 112 3.78 -2.13 -3.06
CA LEU A 112 3.40 -3.38 -2.41
C LEU A 112 3.48 -4.56 -3.38
N THR A 113 3.06 -4.37 -4.64
CA THR A 113 3.12 -5.43 -5.65
C THR A 113 4.54 -5.85 -6.00
N SER A 114 5.54 -4.97 -5.90
CA SER A 114 6.93 -5.36 -6.19
C SER A 114 7.51 -6.26 -5.10
N LEU A 115 6.93 -6.24 -3.88
CA LEU A 115 7.36 -7.09 -2.76
C LEU A 115 6.82 -8.52 -2.84
N LEU A 116 5.85 -8.79 -3.71
CA LEU A 116 5.27 -10.13 -3.88
C LEU A 116 6.08 -10.99 -4.85
N THR A 117 6.87 -10.38 -5.73
CA THR A 117 7.59 -11.07 -6.81
C THR A 117 8.89 -11.72 -6.32
N THR A 118 9.37 -11.38 -5.13
CA THR A 118 10.64 -11.91 -4.57
C THR A 118 10.53 -13.35 -4.07
N SER A 119 9.34 -13.96 -4.08
CA SER A 119 9.11 -15.32 -3.59
C SER A 119 9.00 -16.38 -4.70
N SER A 120 9.79 -16.28 -5.78
CA SER A 120 9.84 -17.27 -6.86
C SER A 120 11.27 -17.64 -7.20
#